data_AF-A0A3C1SUD7-F1
#
_entry.id   AF-A0A3C1SUD7-F1
#
_cell.length_a   1.000
_cell.length_b   1.000
_cell.length_c   1.000
_cell.angle_alpha   90.00
_cell.angle_beta   90.00
_cell.angle_gamma   90.00
#
_symmetry.space_group_name_H-M   'P 1'
#
loop_
_entity.id
_entity.type
_entity.pdbx_description
1 polymer ?
#
loop_
_entity_poly.entity_id
_entity_poly.type
_entity_poly.pdbx_seq_one_letter_code
_entity_poly.pdbx_strand_id
1 'polypeptide(L)'
;MDKTIYAKRVFLQVINNPKGHRSFGDTLQSKAQDEIMEFKVESGRRLRQCRDRLGLTLEELAARTPGISASRISNYEQALRLMRQPEAIKLAKVLGVSAAYLMCVDDGSWLPPRARKLLDLFESSDARGKITIEKVAETQASLNVKALPAPKPASESQR
;
A
#
# COMPACT_ATOMS: atom_id res chain seq x y z
N MET A 1 20.28 -7.25 7.21
CA MET A 1 21.27 -6.44 7.95
C MET A 1 21.33 -6.92 9.39
N ASP A 2 22.53 -7.20 9.90
CA ASP A 2 22.75 -7.69 11.25
C ASP A 2 22.41 -6.59 12.29
N LYS A 3 21.47 -6.88 13.19
CA LYS A 3 20.98 -5.96 14.24
C LYS A 3 22.12 -5.48 15.16
N THR A 4 23.19 -6.28 15.28
CA THR A 4 24.36 -5.99 16.10
C THR A 4 25.24 -4.91 15.49
N ILE A 5 25.32 -4.87 14.15
CA ILE A 5 26.09 -3.86 13.40
C ILE A 5 25.36 -2.52 13.42
N TYR A 6 24.03 -2.52 13.33
CA TYR A 6 23.22 -1.29 13.41
C TYR A 6 23.35 -0.63 14.79
N ALA A 7 23.25 -1.39 15.87
CA ALA A 7 23.41 -0.88 17.23
C ALA A 7 24.79 -0.26 17.47
N LYS A 8 25.87 -0.91 17.04
CA LYS A 8 27.24 -0.37 17.18
C LYS A 8 27.48 0.89 16.33
N ARG A 9 26.92 0.95 15.12
CA ARG A 9 27.06 2.11 14.23
C ARG A 9 26.34 3.34 14.77
N VAL A 10 25.13 3.16 15.29
CA VAL A 10 24.36 4.25 15.93
C VAL A 10 25.05 4.70 17.21
N PHE A 11 25.59 3.77 18.01
CA PHE A 11 26.33 4.10 19.23
C PHE A 11 27.57 4.95 18.94
N LEU A 12 28.39 4.57 17.95
CA LEU A 12 29.60 5.32 17.56
C LEU A 12 29.32 6.71 17.00
N GLN A 13 28.14 6.93 16.41
CA GLN A 13 27.75 8.24 15.85
C GLN A 13 27.31 9.24 16.95
N VAL A 14 26.88 8.74 18.11
CA VAL A 14 26.44 9.54 19.27
C VAL A 14 27.62 10.08 20.08
N ILE A 15 28.70 9.30 20.21
CA ILE A 15 29.89 9.70 20.98
C ILE A 15 30.72 10.81 20.31
N ASN A 16 30.60 11.00 18.99
CA ASN A 16 31.47 11.89 18.21
C ASN A 16 30.82 13.23 17.79
N ASN A 17 29.68 13.63 18.37
CA ASN A 17 29.04 14.92 18.02
C ASN A 17 29.22 15.98 19.12
N PRO A 18 30.12 16.98 18.95
CA PRO A 18 30.49 17.94 19.98
C PRO A 18 29.50 19.11 20.18
N LYS A 19 28.34 19.13 19.51
CA LYS A 19 27.32 20.18 19.67
C LYS A 19 25.96 19.61 20.04
N GLY A 20 25.62 19.77 21.33
CA GLY A 20 24.27 19.59 21.87
C GLY A 20 24.03 18.17 22.39
N HIS A 21 23.98 18.04 23.71
CA HIS A 21 23.46 16.86 24.40
C HIS A 21 21.96 16.69 24.09
N ARG A 22 21.62 16.14 22.92
CA ARG A 22 20.35 15.43 22.75
C ARG A 22 20.57 14.01 23.25
N SER A 23 19.71 13.56 24.17
CA SER A 23 19.78 12.20 24.68
C SER A 23 19.60 11.21 23.51
N PHE A 24 20.14 9.99 23.66
CA PHE A 24 19.88 8.91 22.70
C PHE A 24 18.37 8.70 22.46
N GLY A 25 17.57 8.91 23.52
CA GLY A 25 16.11 8.90 23.45
C GLY A 25 15.55 10.01 22.56
N ASP A 26 16.06 11.23 22.68
CA ASP A 26 15.57 12.40 21.93
C ASP A 26 15.78 12.23 20.42
N THR A 27 16.89 11.58 20.03
CA THR A 27 17.23 11.36 18.62
C THR A 27 16.40 10.24 17.99
N LEU A 28 16.05 9.19 18.76
CA LEU A 28 15.12 8.15 18.29
C LEU A 28 13.69 8.67 18.21
N GLN A 29 13.28 9.49 19.18
CA GLN A 29 11.95 10.06 19.22
C GLN A 29 11.76 11.11 18.11
N SER A 30 12.80 11.88 17.76
CA SER A 30 12.72 12.83 16.63
C SER A 30 12.57 12.10 15.29
N LYS A 31 13.38 11.05 15.05
CA LYS A 31 13.28 10.27 13.80
C LYS A 31 11.91 9.60 13.62
N ALA A 32 11.38 9.01 14.68
CA ALA A 32 10.04 8.41 14.62
C ALA A 32 8.95 9.46 14.33
N GLN A 33 9.09 10.68 14.85
CA GLN A 33 8.15 11.78 14.54
C GLN A 33 8.29 12.25 13.10
N ASP A 34 9.51 12.34 12.57
CA ASP A 34 9.77 12.70 11.17
C ASP A 34 9.15 11.66 10.22
N GLU A 35 9.36 10.37 10.48
CA GLU A 35 8.77 9.26 9.72
C GLU A 35 7.23 9.28 9.78
N ILE A 36 6.65 9.51 10.96
CA ILE A 36 5.20 9.66 11.12
C ILE A 36 4.69 10.87 10.33
N MET A 37 5.45 11.96 10.28
CA MET A 37 5.06 13.16 9.54
C MET A 37 5.09 12.92 8.03
N GLU A 38 6.15 12.30 7.51
CA GLU A 38 6.24 11.90 6.10
C GLU A 38 5.07 11.00 5.70
N PHE A 39 4.72 10.03 6.55
CA PHE A 39 3.58 9.15 6.32
C PHE A 39 2.24 9.89 6.27
N LYS A 40 1.99 10.82 7.21
CA LYS A 40 0.75 11.61 7.22
C LYS A 40 0.63 12.44 5.94
N VAL A 41 1.73 13.06 5.51
CA VAL A 41 1.79 13.89 4.31
C VAL A 41 1.47 13.05 3.08
N GLU A 42 2.09 11.89 2.91
CA GLU A 42 1.85 11.05 1.74
C GLU A 42 0.45 10.43 1.74
N SER A 43 -0.04 9.98 2.90
CA SER A 43 -1.41 9.47 3.04
C SER A 43 -2.45 10.54 2.69
N GLY A 44 -2.25 11.77 3.18
CA GLY A 44 -3.09 12.92 2.86
C GLY A 44 -3.05 13.29 1.37
N ARG A 45 -1.87 13.24 0.75
CA ARG A 45 -1.68 13.47 -0.69
C ARG A 45 -2.45 12.45 -1.53
N ARG A 46 -2.33 11.15 -1.21
CA ARG A 46 -3.04 10.07 -1.93
C ARG A 46 -4.55 10.20 -1.80
N LEU A 47 -5.05 10.51 -0.60
CA LEU A 47 -6.47 10.77 -0.37
C LEU A 47 -6.98 11.90 -1.28
N ARG A 48 -6.28 13.04 -1.29
CA ARG A 48 -6.63 14.19 -2.12
C ARG A 48 -6.65 13.83 -3.60
N GLN A 49 -5.60 13.16 -4.09
CA GLN A 49 -5.52 12.72 -5.49
C GLN A 49 -6.67 11.80 -5.90
N CYS A 50 -7.03 10.84 -5.05
CA CYS A 50 -8.17 9.96 -5.32
C CYS A 50 -9.50 10.72 -5.36
N ARG A 51 -9.68 11.68 -4.44
CA ARG A 51 -10.89 12.53 -4.40
C ARG A 51 -10.97 13.41 -5.65
N ASP A 52 -9.89 14.10 -6.01
CA ASP A 52 -9.81 15.00 -7.15
C ASP A 52 -10.00 14.25 -8.48
N ARG A 53 -9.45 13.02 -8.61
CA ARG A 53 -9.67 12.14 -9.77
C ARG A 53 -11.16 11.85 -10.03
N LEU A 54 -11.95 11.78 -8.96
CA LEU A 54 -13.40 11.56 -9.05
C LEU A 54 -14.20 12.86 -9.12
N GLY A 55 -13.54 14.02 -9.10
CA GLY A 55 -14.18 15.34 -9.12
C GLY A 55 -15.01 15.65 -7.88
N LEU A 56 -14.74 14.99 -6.75
CA LEU A 56 -15.55 15.13 -5.54
C LEU A 56 -15.09 16.30 -4.67
N THR A 57 -16.04 17.07 -4.13
CA THR A 57 -15.76 18.00 -3.02
C THR A 57 -15.55 17.23 -1.70
N LEU A 58 -15.08 17.93 -0.66
CA LEU A 58 -14.95 17.33 0.67
C LEU A 58 -16.31 16.94 1.24
N GLU A 59 -17.33 17.76 0.98
CA GLU A 59 -18.72 17.58 1.40
C GLU A 59 -19.33 16.37 0.70
N GLU A 60 -19.11 16.21 -0.60
CA GLU A 60 -19.60 15.07 -1.37
C GLU A 60 -18.95 13.75 -0.93
N LEU A 61 -17.63 13.76 -0.69
CA LEU A 61 -16.94 12.58 -0.18
C LEU A 61 -17.43 12.23 1.24
N ALA A 62 -17.63 13.21 2.10
CA ALA A 62 -18.18 13.01 3.44
C ALA A 62 -19.60 12.45 3.42
N ALA A 63 -20.47 12.99 2.56
CA ALA A 63 -21.85 12.52 2.39
C ALA A 63 -21.91 11.05 1.94
N ARG A 64 -20.93 10.61 1.13
CA ARG A 64 -20.80 9.22 0.67
C ARG A 64 -20.08 8.30 1.67
N THR A 65 -19.53 8.84 2.77
CA THR A 65 -18.68 8.08 3.70
C THR A 65 -19.23 8.13 5.14
N PRO A 66 -20.06 7.15 5.56
CA PRO A 66 -20.71 7.17 6.86
C PRO A 66 -19.78 7.32 8.06
N GLY A 67 -20.03 8.36 8.87
CA GLY A 67 -19.30 8.64 10.11
C GLY A 67 -17.97 9.39 9.92
N ILE A 68 -17.71 9.96 8.75
CA ILE A 68 -16.55 10.81 8.49
C ILE A 68 -17.03 12.17 7.96
N SER A 69 -16.72 13.24 8.69
CA SER A 69 -17.09 14.60 8.29
C SER A 69 -16.12 15.20 7.27
N ALA A 70 -16.56 16.20 6.52
CA ALA A 70 -15.72 16.94 5.57
C ALA A 70 -14.48 17.55 6.25
N SER A 71 -14.63 18.11 7.45
CA SER A 71 -13.52 18.60 8.26
C SER A 71 -12.53 17.48 8.64
N ARG A 72 -13.02 16.28 8.97
CA ARG A 72 -12.14 15.14 9.29
C ARG A 72 -11.34 14.69 8.06
N ILE A 73 -11.94 14.73 6.86
CA ILE A 73 -11.25 14.47 5.59
C ILE A 73 -10.19 15.54 5.34
N SER A 74 -10.54 16.82 5.49
CA SER A 74 -9.60 17.94 5.35
C SER A 74 -8.37 17.78 6.26
N ASN A 75 -8.58 17.42 7.53
CA ASN A 75 -7.49 17.17 8.48
C ASN A 75 -6.56 16.03 8.03
N TYR A 76 -7.08 15.01 7.34
CA TYR A 76 -6.25 13.96 6.75
C TYR A 76 -5.45 14.51 5.56
N GLU A 77 -6.09 15.23 4.64
CA GLU A 77 -5.40 15.79 3.46
C GLU A 77 -4.35 16.85 3.80
N GLN A 78 -4.50 17.52 4.94
CA GLN A 78 -3.55 18.51 5.46
C GLN A 78 -2.50 17.92 6.40
N ALA A 79 -2.45 16.59 6.55
CA ALA A 79 -1.55 15.89 7.47
C ALA A 79 -1.68 16.30 8.95
N LEU A 80 -2.77 16.99 9.32
CA LEU A 80 -3.07 17.38 10.71
C LEU A 80 -3.50 16.18 11.54
N ARG A 81 -4.03 15.13 10.90
CA ARG A 81 -4.45 13.90 11.54
C ARG A 81 -3.97 12.68 10.76
N LEU A 82 -3.55 11.66 11.48
CA LEU A 82 -3.23 10.35 10.92
C LEU A 82 -4.54 9.58 10.64
N MET A 83 -4.70 9.11 9.40
CA MET A 83 -5.79 8.20 9.05
C MET A 83 -5.56 6.83 9.67
N ARG A 84 -6.56 6.29 10.38
CA ARG A 84 -6.51 4.94 10.93
C ARG A 84 -7.22 3.96 9.99
N GLN A 85 -7.00 2.66 10.24
CA GLN A 85 -7.51 1.58 9.40
C GLN A 85 -9.04 1.66 9.16
N PRO A 86 -9.92 1.89 10.17
CA PRO A 86 -11.36 1.91 9.92
C PRO A 86 -11.78 3.02 8.95
N GLU A 87 -11.17 4.20 9.08
CA GLU A 87 -11.44 5.34 8.21
C GLU A 87 -10.90 5.10 6.80
N ALA A 88 -9.70 4.53 6.68
CA ALA A 88 -9.12 4.16 5.40
C ALA A 88 -10.02 3.18 4.63
N ILE A 89 -10.57 2.15 5.31
CA ILE A 89 -11.49 1.18 4.69
C ILE A 89 -12.75 1.87 4.16
N LYS A 90 -13.33 2.80 4.93
CA LYS A 90 -14.55 3.50 4.51
C LYS A 90 -14.30 4.41 3.31
N LEU A 91 -13.23 5.20 3.33
CA LEU A 91 -12.86 6.11 2.25
C LEU A 91 -12.47 5.34 0.98
N ALA A 92 -11.69 4.27 1.13
CA ALA A 92 -11.24 3.41 0.03
C ALA A 92 -12.40 2.86 -0.81
N LYS A 93 -13.48 2.42 -0.17
CA LYS A 93 -14.69 1.92 -0.84
C LYS A 93 -15.34 2.96 -1.75
N VAL A 94 -15.42 4.21 -1.30
CA VAL A 94 -16.01 5.31 -2.09
C VAL A 94 -15.07 5.76 -3.21
N LEU A 95 -13.76 5.74 -2.94
CA LEU A 95 -12.74 6.22 -3.86
C LEU A 95 -12.31 5.18 -4.92
N GLY A 96 -12.74 3.93 -4.78
CA GLY A 96 -12.37 2.83 -5.69
C GLY A 96 -10.88 2.49 -5.65
N VAL A 97 -10.27 2.55 -4.47
CA VAL A 97 -8.85 2.18 -4.23
C VAL A 97 -8.74 1.23 -3.05
N SER A 98 -7.56 0.68 -2.80
CA SER A 98 -7.33 -0.14 -1.60
C SER A 98 -7.07 0.72 -0.36
N ALA A 99 -7.46 0.24 0.82
CA ALA A 99 -7.12 0.90 2.09
C ALA A 99 -5.59 0.91 2.31
N ALA A 100 -4.90 -0.14 1.87
CA ALA A 100 -3.44 -0.24 1.91
C ALA A 100 -2.77 0.90 1.11
N TYR A 101 -3.34 1.25 -0.05
CA TYR A 101 -2.85 2.38 -0.86
C TYR A 101 -3.00 3.71 -0.11
N LEU A 102 -4.18 3.99 0.47
CA LEU A 102 -4.38 5.22 1.27
C LEU A 102 -3.46 5.28 2.50
N MET A 103 -3.15 4.12 3.08
CA MET A 103 -2.27 3.99 4.24
C MET A 103 -0.80 3.78 3.86
N CYS A 104 -0.38 4.06 2.62
CA CYS A 104 1.03 3.93 2.19
C CYS A 104 1.69 2.57 2.52
N VAL A 105 0.90 1.51 2.65
CA VAL A 105 1.38 0.13 2.84
C VAL A 105 1.77 -0.48 1.50
N ASP A 106 1.12 -0.01 0.44
CA ASP A 106 1.36 -0.41 -0.94
C ASP A 106 1.24 0.81 -1.86
N ASP A 107 2.10 0.90 -2.87
CA ASP A 107 2.08 1.94 -3.89
C ASP A 107 1.30 1.50 -5.14
N GLY A 108 0.74 0.29 -5.10
CA GLY A 108 0.16 -0.41 -6.23
C GLY A 108 1.22 -0.88 -7.22
N SER A 109 2.51 -0.61 -6.99
CA SER A 109 3.62 -0.87 -7.90
C SER A 109 4.08 -2.34 -7.94
N TRP A 110 3.58 -3.19 -7.03
CA TRP A 110 3.89 -4.62 -7.00
C TRP A 110 3.35 -5.40 -8.20
N LEU A 111 2.37 -4.84 -8.94
CA LEU A 111 1.88 -5.46 -10.17
C LEU A 111 2.80 -5.11 -11.34
N PRO A 112 3.39 -6.11 -12.04
CA PRO A 112 4.19 -5.87 -13.23
C PRO A 112 3.40 -5.11 -14.31
N PRO A 113 4.04 -4.32 -15.19
CA PRO A 113 3.34 -3.50 -16.20
C PRO A 113 2.36 -4.29 -17.05
N ARG A 114 2.70 -5.54 -17.40
CA ARG A 114 1.82 -6.43 -18.16
C ARG A 114 0.56 -6.81 -17.39
N ALA A 115 0.67 -7.09 -16.09
CA ALA A 115 -0.47 -7.41 -15.24
C ALA A 115 -1.38 -6.20 -15.06
N ARG A 116 -0.79 -5.00 -14.87
CA ARG A 116 -1.56 -3.75 -14.83
C ARG A 116 -2.35 -3.53 -16.11
N LYS A 117 -1.69 -3.61 -17.27
CA LYS A 117 -2.34 -3.44 -18.57
C LYS A 117 -3.52 -4.41 -18.77
N LEU A 118 -3.39 -5.67 -18.32
CA LEU A 118 -4.47 -6.64 -18.41
C LEU A 118 -5.68 -6.23 -17.56
N LEU A 119 -5.44 -5.71 -16.35
CA LEU A 119 -6.49 -5.22 -15.46
C LEU A 119 -7.22 -4.01 -16.06
N ASP A 120 -6.46 -3.07 -16.64
CA ASP A 120 -7.03 -1.87 -17.30
C ASP A 120 -7.93 -2.28 -18.48
N LEU A 121 -7.47 -3.22 -19.31
CA LEU A 121 -8.26 -3.78 -20.41
C LEU A 121 -9.54 -4.47 -19.91
N PHE A 122 -9.42 -5.26 -18.84
CA PHE A 122 -10.57 -5.92 -18.22
C PHE A 122 -11.60 -4.91 -17.72
N GLU A 123 -11.19 -3.88 -17.00
CA GLU A 123 -12.13 -2.89 -16.45
C GLU A 123 -12.84 -2.07 -17.54
N SER A 124 -12.12 -1.75 -18.63
CA SER A 124 -12.66 -1.02 -19.79
C SER A 124 -13.57 -1.86 -20.70
N SER A 125 -13.61 -3.19 -20.52
CA SER A 125 -14.42 -4.09 -21.33
C SER A 125 -15.89 -4.09 -20.93
N ASP A 126 -16.77 -4.39 -21.90
CA ASP A 126 -18.19 -4.62 -21.63
C ASP A 126 -18.44 -5.95 -20.89
N ALA A 127 -19.69 -6.22 -20.50
CA ALA A 127 -20.04 -7.42 -19.73
C ALA A 127 -19.64 -8.72 -20.45
N ARG A 128 -19.81 -8.78 -21.78
CA ARG A 128 -19.43 -9.94 -22.59
C ARG A 128 -17.90 -10.08 -22.67
N GLY A 129 -17.18 -8.98 -22.82
CA GLY A 129 -15.73 -8.93 -22.85
C GLY A 129 -15.13 -9.40 -21.53
N LYS A 130 -15.64 -8.93 -20.39
CA LYS A 130 -15.21 -9.39 -19.06
C LYS A 130 -15.37 -10.90 -18.90
N ILE A 131 -16.54 -11.47 -19.26
CA ILE A 131 -16.79 -12.92 -19.23
C ILE A 131 -15.81 -13.68 -20.16
N THR A 132 -15.52 -13.12 -21.33
CA THR A 132 -14.63 -13.78 -22.30
C THR A 132 -13.19 -13.80 -21.79
N ILE A 133 -12.70 -12.68 -21.25
CA ILE A 133 -11.36 -12.58 -20.66
C ILE A 133 -11.21 -13.58 -19.52
N GLU A 134 -12.21 -13.66 -18.63
CA GLU A 134 -12.24 -14.61 -17.51
C GLU A 134 -12.15 -16.07 -18.00
N LYS A 135 -13.02 -16.47 -18.92
CA LYS A 135 -13.01 -17.85 -19.47
C LYS A 135 -11.69 -18.21 -20.17
N VAL A 136 -11.11 -17.29 -20.92
CA VAL A 136 -9.81 -17.51 -21.57
C VAL A 136 -8.71 -17.66 -20.52
N ALA A 137 -8.69 -16.80 -19.50
CA ALA A 137 -7.72 -16.88 -18.42
C ALA A 137 -7.83 -18.22 -17.66
N GLU A 138 -9.04 -18.65 -17.31
CA GLU A 138 -9.32 -19.94 -16.67
C GLU A 138 -8.83 -21.13 -17.53
N THR A 139 -9.15 -21.11 -18.83
CA THR A 139 -8.77 -22.15 -19.77
C THR A 139 -7.25 -22.26 -19.86
N GLN A 140 -6.55 -21.14 -20.05
CA GLN A 140 -5.10 -21.12 -20.19
C GLN A 140 -4.36 -21.43 -18.88
N ALA A 141 -4.89 -21.00 -17.74
CA ALA A 141 -4.34 -21.37 -16.43
C ALA A 141 -4.46 -22.88 -16.17
N SER A 142 -5.60 -23.47 -16.52
CA SER A 142 -5.85 -24.91 -16.35
C SER A 142 -4.97 -25.78 -17.26
N LEU A 143 -4.62 -25.29 -18.46
CA LEU A 143 -3.65 -25.95 -19.35
C LEU A 143 -2.25 -25.98 -18.73
N ASN A 144 -1.88 -24.96 -17.96
CA ASN A 144 -0.56 -24.85 -17.34
C ASN A 144 -0.39 -25.78 -16.12
N VAL A 145 -1.49 -26.15 -15.43
CA VAL A 145 -1.46 -27.14 -14.33
C VAL A 145 -1.27 -28.57 -14.87
N LYS A 146 -1.80 -28.87 -16.06
CA LYS A 146 -1.62 -30.17 -16.74
C LYS A 146 -0.19 -30.42 -17.24
N ALA A 147 0.68 -29.42 -17.17
CA ALA A 147 2.07 -29.48 -17.62
C ALA A 147 3.09 -29.65 -16.48
N LEU A 148 2.67 -29.89 -15.23
CA LEU A 148 3.62 -30.38 -14.22
C LEU A 148 3.96 -31.85 -14.53
N PRO A 149 5.23 -32.20 -14.82
CA PRO A 149 5.61 -33.59 -14.86
C PRO A 149 5.38 -34.19 -13.47
N ALA A 150 4.69 -35.34 -13.42
CA ALA A 150 4.53 -36.11 -12.20
C ALA A 150 5.90 -36.23 -11.49
N PRO A 151 5.95 -36.13 -10.15
CA PRO A 151 7.19 -36.36 -9.43
C PRO A 151 7.76 -37.70 -9.90
N LYS A 152 9.00 -37.70 -10.41
CA LYS A 152 9.68 -38.92 -10.80
C LYS A 152 9.55 -39.90 -9.64
N PRO A 153 9.12 -41.16 -9.88
CA PRO A 153 9.10 -42.14 -8.81
C PRO A 153 10.49 -42.15 -8.20
N ALA A 154 10.54 -41.94 -6.88
CA ALA A 154 11.78 -41.99 -6.13
C ALA A 154 12.46 -43.30 -6.52
N SER A 155 13.63 -43.18 -7.17
CA SER A 155 14.42 -44.32 -7.58
C SER A 155 14.53 -45.25 -6.39
N GLU A 156 14.03 -46.48 -6.55
CA GLU A 156 14.32 -47.59 -5.66
C GLU A 156 15.83 -47.59 -5.42
N SER A 157 16.19 -47.24 -4.19
CA SER A 157 17.54 -47.38 -3.68
C SER A 157 17.80 -48.87 -3.57
N GLN A 158 18.22 -49.48 -4.67
CA GLN A 158 18.97 -50.73 -4.62
C GLN A 158 20.27 -50.45 -3.88
N ARG A 159 20.30 -50.80 -2.59
CA ARG A 159 21.41 -51.41 -1.85
C ARG A 159 21.02 -51.65 -0.40
#